data_AF-Z4WRR5-F1
#
_entry.id   AF-Z4WRR5-F1
#
_cell.length_a   1.000
_cell.length_b   1.000
_cell.length_c   1.000
_cell.angle_alpha   90.00
_cell.angle_beta   90.00
_cell.angle_gamma   90.00
#
_symmetry.space_group_name_H-M   'P 1'
#
loop_
_entity.id
_entity.type
_entity.pdbx_description
1 polymer ?
#
loop_
_entity_poly.entity_id
_entity_poly.type
_entity_poly.pdbx_seq_one_letter_code
_entity_poly.pdbx_strand_id
1 'polypeptide(L)'
;MRYLFHLVLGTLGLLALLFSSCNRSSRPMEFLHPNDSTTLVHIYKAQRYLLLPIQEEQPEVLVRLVGDRAEDTFLDIRLAVDSIDYYVPFLLPEGEECKIEIVGLGKEAITWQSLQLSDSFDTSKKDYYHPSYHHTPPYGWMNDPNGMFYKDGTYHLYYQYNPFGSKWGICIGGMRRVVTSFTGRRMSQPLLEIH
;
A
#
# COMPACT_ATOMS: atom_id res chain seq x y z
N MET A 1 60.08 -53.04 -42.10
CA MET A 1 58.97 -53.94 -42.49
C MET A 1 57.82 -53.76 -41.51
N ARG A 2 56.61 -53.47 -42.05
CA ARG A 2 55.27 -53.37 -41.42
C ARG A 2 54.79 -52.01 -40.84
N TYR A 3 54.17 -51.20 -41.73
CA TYR A 3 52.74 -50.78 -41.74
C TYR A 3 51.90 -51.11 -40.47
N LEU A 4 50.87 -50.38 -40.01
CA LEU A 4 50.04 -49.22 -40.39
C LEU A 4 48.93 -49.18 -39.29
N PHE A 5 48.37 -48.02 -38.89
CA PHE A 5 46.92 -47.76 -38.70
C PHE A 5 46.67 -46.43 -37.94
N HIS A 6 46.00 -45.50 -38.63
CA HIS A 6 45.39 -44.29 -38.09
C HIS A 6 44.19 -44.62 -37.19
N LEU A 7 43.96 -43.81 -36.14
CA LEU A 7 42.59 -43.43 -35.76
C LEU A 7 42.55 -42.00 -35.19
N VAL A 8 41.84 -41.15 -35.93
CA VAL A 8 41.31 -39.84 -35.52
C VAL A 8 40.00 -40.09 -34.78
N LEU A 9 39.76 -39.44 -33.63
CA LEU A 9 38.46 -39.05 -33.02
C LEU A 9 38.75 -38.76 -31.54
N GLY A 10 38.29 -37.69 -30.89
CA GLY A 10 37.46 -36.57 -31.23
C GLY A 10 37.42 -35.68 -29.99
N THR A 11 37.40 -34.38 -30.20
CA THR A 11 37.25 -33.34 -29.17
C THR A 11 35.99 -33.57 -28.33
N LEU A 12 36.15 -33.79 -27.03
CA LEU A 12 35.07 -33.57 -26.06
C LEU A 12 35.44 -32.35 -25.23
N GLY A 13 35.11 -31.18 -25.77
CA GLY A 13 35.05 -29.94 -25.02
C GLY A 13 34.01 -30.12 -23.91
N LEU A 14 34.48 -30.10 -22.66
CA LEU A 14 33.62 -30.02 -21.50
C LEU A 14 33.04 -28.59 -21.48
N LEU A 15 31.94 -28.38 -22.19
CA LEU A 15 31.15 -27.15 -22.11
C LEU A 15 30.51 -27.14 -20.73
N ALA A 16 31.19 -26.55 -19.75
CA ALA A 16 30.60 -26.23 -18.46
C ALA A 16 29.46 -25.25 -18.72
N LEU A 17 28.23 -25.78 -18.76
CA LEU A 17 27.01 -24.99 -18.71
C LEU A 17 27.04 -24.21 -17.39
N LEU A 18 27.48 -22.96 -17.47
CA LEU A 18 27.19 -21.95 -16.47
C LEU A 18 25.67 -21.81 -16.44
N PHE A 19 25.02 -22.59 -15.59
CA PHE A 19 23.73 -22.19 -15.07
C PHE A 19 23.98 -20.90 -14.29
N SER A 20 23.86 -19.76 -14.99
CA SER A 20 23.58 -18.49 -14.35
C SER A 20 22.26 -18.67 -13.63
N SER A 21 22.34 -19.10 -12.37
CA SER A 21 21.26 -18.97 -11.43
C SER A 21 21.00 -17.47 -11.36
N CYS A 22 19.96 -17.00 -12.05
CA CYS A 22 19.47 -15.65 -11.85
C CYS A 22 19.15 -15.54 -10.37
N ASN A 23 20.02 -14.85 -9.64
CA ASN A 23 19.77 -14.45 -8.27
C ASN A 23 18.62 -13.44 -8.35
N ARG A 24 17.39 -13.96 -8.42
CA ARG A 24 16.17 -13.15 -8.42
C ARG A 24 16.22 -12.39 -7.10
N SER A 25 16.35 -11.07 -7.21
CA SER A 25 16.38 -10.14 -6.10
C SER A 25 15.41 -10.62 -5.01
N SER A 26 15.93 -10.96 -3.83
CA SER A 26 15.17 -11.53 -2.71
C SER A 26 14.26 -10.50 -2.02
N ARG A 27 14.03 -9.34 -2.65
CA ARG A 27 13.21 -8.26 -2.10
C ARG A 27 11.74 -8.52 -2.46
N PRO A 28 10.82 -8.40 -1.49
CA PRO A 28 9.40 -8.65 -1.74
C PRO A 28 8.75 -7.59 -2.66
N MET A 29 9.43 -6.46 -2.85
CA MET A 29 9.04 -5.39 -3.74
C MET A 29 10.24 -4.80 -4.49
N GLU A 30 9.98 -4.22 -5.65
CA GLU A 30 10.94 -3.49 -6.47
C GLU A 30 10.40 -2.13 -6.91
N PHE A 31 11.30 -1.17 -7.08
CA PHE A 31 10.97 0.19 -7.51
C PHE A 31 11.49 0.40 -8.92
N LEU A 32 10.59 0.77 -9.83
CA LEU A 32 10.92 1.18 -11.18
C LEU A 32 10.64 2.67 -11.30
N HIS A 33 11.59 3.45 -11.80
CA HIS A 33 11.43 4.90 -12.00
C HIS A 33 11.42 5.22 -13.50
N PRO A 34 10.28 5.08 -14.20
CA PRO A 34 10.19 5.38 -15.63
C PRO A 34 10.62 6.80 -15.99
N ASN A 35 10.42 7.75 -15.08
CA ASN A 35 10.81 9.15 -15.22
C ASN A 35 11.10 9.77 -13.84
N ASP A 36 11.31 11.09 -13.78
CA ASP A 36 11.70 11.78 -12.55
C ASP A 36 10.57 12.03 -11.55
N SER A 37 9.32 11.95 -11.99
CA SER A 37 8.15 12.20 -11.16
C SER A 37 7.32 10.96 -10.87
N THR A 38 7.54 9.85 -11.59
CA THR A 38 6.72 8.63 -11.53
C THR A 38 7.55 7.45 -11.08
N THR A 39 7.03 6.72 -10.09
CA THR A 39 7.61 5.48 -9.60
C THR A 39 6.55 4.40 -9.60
N LEU A 40 6.88 3.24 -10.17
CA LEU A 40 6.08 2.03 -10.07
C LEU A 40 6.69 1.14 -8.98
N VAL A 41 5.89 0.85 -7.96
CA VAL A 41 6.23 -0.15 -6.94
C VAL A 41 5.65 -1.49 -7.39
N HIS A 42 6.52 -2.42 -7.71
CA HIS A 42 6.12 -3.77 -8.06
C HIS A 42 6.19 -4.67 -6.82
N ILE A 43 5.09 -5.34 -6.49
CA ILE A 43 4.99 -6.22 -5.33
C ILE A 43 4.72 -7.63 -5.84
N TYR A 44 5.69 -8.52 -5.66
CA TYR A 44 5.63 -9.88 -6.22
C TYR A 44 4.68 -10.82 -5.48
N LYS A 45 4.49 -10.56 -4.19
CA LYS A 45 3.55 -11.30 -3.33
C LYS A 45 2.98 -10.33 -2.31
N ALA A 46 1.80 -9.81 -2.60
CA ALA A 46 1.13 -8.87 -1.72
C ALA A 46 0.76 -9.53 -0.38
N GLN A 47 1.11 -8.86 0.71
CA GLN A 47 0.46 -9.05 2.00
C GLN A 47 -0.83 -8.23 2.02
N ARG A 48 -1.56 -8.23 3.14
CA ARG A 48 -2.82 -7.49 3.23
C ARG A 48 -2.65 -5.97 3.04
N TYR A 49 -1.56 -5.39 3.54
CA TYR A 49 -1.32 -3.96 3.53
C TYR A 49 0.08 -3.60 3.02
N LEU A 50 0.16 -2.48 2.31
CA LEU A 50 1.37 -1.66 2.20
C LEU A 50 1.26 -0.53 3.23
N LEU A 51 2.16 -0.49 4.21
CA LEU A 51 2.24 0.61 5.15
C LEU A 51 2.97 1.78 4.51
N LEU A 52 2.25 2.87 4.31
CA LEU A 52 2.73 4.10 3.72
C LEU A 52 3.28 5.01 4.82
N PRO A 53 4.55 5.45 4.75
CA PRO A 53 5.08 6.44 5.67
C PRO A 53 4.55 7.83 5.31
N ILE A 54 3.99 8.53 6.29
CA ILE A 54 3.36 9.84 6.13
C ILE A 54 4.22 10.94 6.75
N GLN A 55 4.25 12.09 6.08
CA GLN A 55 4.81 13.34 6.61
C GLN A 55 3.85 14.50 6.31
N GLU A 56 3.17 15.00 7.34
CA GLU A 56 2.00 15.87 7.20
C GLU A 56 2.27 17.24 6.58
N GLU A 57 3.50 17.73 6.70
CA GLU A 57 3.90 19.02 6.17
C GLU A 57 4.42 18.95 4.73
N GLN A 58 4.43 17.77 4.12
CA GLN A 58 4.82 17.60 2.72
C GLN A 58 3.64 17.76 1.76
N PRO A 59 3.90 18.13 0.48
CA PRO A 59 2.89 18.13 -0.56
C PRO A 59 2.24 16.76 -0.76
N GLU A 60 1.02 16.77 -1.26
CA GLU A 60 0.33 15.53 -1.68
C GLU A 60 0.95 14.99 -2.97
N VAL A 61 1.08 13.67 -3.03
CA VAL A 61 1.44 12.90 -4.21
C VAL A 61 0.30 11.97 -4.58
N LEU A 62 0.24 11.57 -5.84
CA LEU A 62 -0.82 10.69 -6.33
C LEU A 62 -0.38 9.24 -6.18
N VAL A 63 -1.22 8.42 -5.53
CA VAL A 63 -0.97 6.99 -5.33
C VAL A 63 -2.17 6.20 -5.84
N ARG A 64 -1.94 5.16 -6.65
CA ARG A 64 -3.01 4.22 -7.05
C ARG A 64 -2.50 2.80 -7.20
N LEU A 65 -3.40 1.83 -7.04
CA LEU A 65 -3.18 0.49 -7.56
C LEU A 65 -3.24 0.56 -9.09
N VAL A 66 -2.35 -0.17 -9.77
CA VAL A 66 -2.38 -0.27 -11.24
C VAL A 66 -3.23 -1.48 -11.59
N GLY A 67 -4.42 -1.21 -12.13
CA GLY A 67 -5.38 -2.23 -12.56
C GLY A 67 -6.51 -1.59 -13.38
N ASP A 68 -7.43 -2.43 -13.83
CA ASP A 68 -8.59 -2.01 -14.65
C ASP A 68 -9.85 -1.79 -13.81
N ARG A 69 -9.76 -1.87 -12.48
CA ARG A 69 -10.92 -1.81 -11.59
C ARG A 69 -11.31 -0.35 -11.36
N ALA A 70 -12.60 -0.07 -11.24
CA ALA A 70 -13.09 1.30 -11.06
C ALA A 70 -12.62 1.92 -9.72
N GLU A 71 -12.35 1.07 -8.72
CA GLU A 71 -11.78 1.45 -7.43
C GLU A 71 -10.29 1.83 -7.47
N ASP A 72 -9.58 1.54 -8.57
CA ASP A 72 -8.15 1.82 -8.77
C ASP A 72 -7.91 3.29 -9.19
N THR A 73 -8.52 4.22 -8.46
CA THR A 73 -8.37 5.66 -8.66
C THR A 73 -7.14 6.22 -7.93
N PHE A 74 -6.69 7.40 -8.36
CA PHE A 74 -5.65 8.14 -7.66
C PHE A 74 -6.14 8.67 -6.31
N LEU A 75 -5.28 8.50 -5.31
CA LEU A 75 -5.44 8.98 -3.95
C LEU A 75 -4.36 10.03 -3.69
N ASP A 76 -4.77 11.17 -3.13
CA ASP A 76 -3.86 12.21 -2.66
C ASP A 76 -3.28 11.81 -1.29
N ILE A 77 -1.97 11.60 -1.20
CA ILE A 77 -1.29 11.11 0.01
C ILE A 77 -0.02 11.93 0.26
N ARG A 78 0.24 12.33 1.50
CA ARG A 78 1.45 13.07 1.90
C ARG A 78 2.57 12.11 2.30
N LEU A 79 3.17 11.46 1.31
CA LEU A 79 4.26 10.49 1.55
C LEU A 79 5.51 11.17 2.13
N ALA A 80 6.21 10.45 3.01
CA ALA A 80 7.40 10.93 3.69
C ALA A 80 8.56 11.26 2.72
N VAL A 81 9.11 12.47 2.85
CA VAL A 81 10.24 12.95 2.02
C VAL A 81 11.54 12.86 2.79
N ASP A 82 11.62 13.45 3.98
CA ASP A 82 12.84 13.52 4.80
C ASP A 82 12.66 13.02 6.24
N SER A 83 11.42 12.86 6.70
CA SER A 83 11.08 12.34 8.02
C SER A 83 9.74 11.59 7.97
N ILE A 84 9.47 10.78 8.99
CA ILE A 84 8.26 9.96 9.07
C ILE A 84 7.54 10.33 10.37
N ASP A 85 6.32 10.83 10.25
CA ASP A 85 5.47 11.13 11.41
C ASP A 85 4.78 9.85 11.91
N TYR A 86 4.20 9.08 11.00
CA TYR A 86 3.50 7.84 11.27
C TYR A 86 3.28 7.00 10.00
N TYR A 87 2.66 5.84 10.15
CA TYR A 87 2.30 4.95 9.04
C TYR A 87 0.79 4.82 8.90
N VAL A 88 0.31 4.70 7.66
CA VAL A 88 -1.09 4.38 7.33
C VAL A 88 -1.18 3.13 6.44
N PRO A 89 -2.22 2.31 6.58
CA PRO A 89 -2.36 1.11 5.77
C PRO A 89 -3.00 1.43 4.41
N PHE A 90 -2.38 0.94 3.35
CA PHE A 90 -2.95 0.88 2.00
C PHE A 90 -3.29 -0.57 1.67
N LEU A 91 -4.55 -0.85 1.37
CA LEU A 91 -5.02 -2.21 1.13
C LEU A 91 -4.50 -2.74 -0.21
N LEU A 92 -3.98 -3.97 -0.22
CA LEU A 92 -3.50 -4.65 -1.42
C LEU A 92 -4.39 -5.85 -1.77
N PRO A 93 -4.39 -6.31 -3.03
CA PRO A 93 -4.96 -7.60 -3.40
C PRO A 93 -4.09 -8.74 -2.83
N GLU A 94 -4.43 -9.20 -1.63
CA GLU A 94 -3.66 -10.18 -0.86
C GLU A 94 -3.38 -11.47 -1.66
N GLY A 95 -2.12 -11.92 -1.61
CA GLY A 95 -1.69 -13.16 -2.27
C GLY A 95 -1.39 -13.03 -3.76
N GLU A 96 -1.73 -11.90 -4.39
CA GLU A 96 -1.48 -11.64 -5.80
C GLU A 96 -0.22 -10.78 -6.04
N GLU A 97 0.30 -10.82 -7.26
CA GLU A 97 1.28 -9.86 -7.75
C GLU A 97 0.54 -8.57 -8.12
N CYS A 98 1.01 -7.42 -7.66
CA CYS A 98 0.36 -6.14 -7.97
C CYS A 98 1.38 -5.02 -8.17
N LYS A 99 0.92 -3.95 -8.81
CA LYS A 99 1.71 -2.74 -9.03
C LYS A 99 1.00 -1.53 -8.44
N ILE A 100 1.78 -0.62 -7.88
CA ILE A 100 1.30 0.67 -7.39
C ILE A 100 2.03 1.74 -8.15
N GLU A 101 1.30 2.74 -8.63
CA GLU A 101 1.86 3.92 -9.26
C GLU A 101 1.85 5.09 -8.28
N ILE A 102 3.00 5.72 -8.13
CA ILE A 102 3.20 6.92 -7.31
C ILE A 102 3.73 8.03 -8.20
N VAL A 103 3.02 9.16 -8.25
CA VAL A 103 3.35 10.33 -9.08
C VAL A 103 3.53 11.56 -8.20
N GLY A 104 4.63 12.29 -8.42
CA GLY A 104 4.98 13.53 -7.72
C GLY A 104 6.00 13.37 -6.59
N LEU A 105 6.51 12.16 -6.34
CA LEU A 105 7.50 11.91 -5.29
C LEU A 105 8.92 11.79 -5.85
N GLY A 106 9.87 12.55 -5.30
CA GLY A 106 11.27 12.52 -5.71
C GLY A 106 11.98 11.20 -5.38
N LYS A 107 12.98 10.81 -6.20
CA LYS A 107 13.73 9.55 -6.05
C LYS A 107 14.56 9.45 -4.76
N GLU A 108 14.88 10.60 -4.16
CA GLU A 108 15.65 10.68 -2.91
C GLU A 108 14.78 10.60 -1.64
N ALA A 109 13.46 10.47 -1.79
CA ALA A 109 12.54 10.42 -0.66
C ALA A 109 12.80 9.19 0.23
N ILE A 110 12.73 9.38 1.56
CA ILE A 110 12.90 8.31 2.55
C ILE A 110 11.82 7.21 2.42
N THR A 111 10.68 7.53 1.80
CA THR A 111 9.60 6.58 1.49
C THR A 111 10.12 5.29 0.85
N TRP A 112 11.03 5.38 -0.13
CA TRP A 112 11.53 4.20 -0.87
C TRP A 112 12.30 3.21 -0.01
N GLN A 113 12.82 3.66 1.13
CA GLN A 113 13.54 2.84 2.10
C GLN A 113 12.65 2.37 3.25
N SER A 114 11.44 2.95 3.38
CA SER A 114 10.62 2.87 4.57
C SER A 114 9.26 2.22 4.35
N LEU A 115 8.88 1.92 3.11
CA LEU A 115 7.69 1.14 2.76
C LEU A 115 7.78 -0.27 3.34
N GLN A 116 6.68 -0.74 3.92
CA GLN A 116 6.61 -2.05 4.59
C GLN A 116 5.37 -2.81 4.16
N LEU A 117 5.52 -4.10 3.89
CA LEU A 117 4.38 -5.01 3.76
C LEU A 117 3.97 -5.49 5.16
N SER A 118 2.67 -5.55 5.42
CA SER A 118 2.15 -6.11 6.67
C SER A 118 0.82 -6.83 6.44
N ASP A 119 0.58 -7.93 7.15
CA ASP A 119 -0.73 -8.60 7.22
C ASP A 119 -1.68 -7.95 8.25
N SER A 120 -1.16 -7.04 9.09
CA SER A 120 -1.93 -6.40 10.15
C SER A 120 -1.60 -4.91 10.33
N PHE A 121 -2.55 -4.16 10.86
CA PHE A 121 -2.37 -2.78 11.25
C PHE A 121 -3.09 -2.55 12.59
N ASP A 122 -2.33 -2.22 13.64
CA ASP A 122 -2.87 -2.06 14.97
C ASP A 122 -3.47 -0.66 15.18
N THR A 123 -4.79 -0.61 15.35
CA THR A 123 -5.53 0.61 15.65
C THR A 123 -5.97 0.70 17.11
N SER A 124 -5.53 -0.23 17.96
CA SER A 124 -5.92 -0.26 19.38
C SER A 124 -5.19 0.82 20.20
N LYS A 125 -4.02 1.25 19.72
CA LYS A 125 -3.22 2.28 20.37
C LYS A 125 -3.89 3.64 20.19
N LYS A 126 -4.45 4.15 21.28
CA LYS A 126 -5.00 5.50 21.37
C LYS A 126 -4.00 6.44 22.04
N ASP A 127 -3.82 7.62 21.49
CA ASP A 127 -3.03 8.66 22.14
C ASP A 127 -3.78 9.26 23.34
N TYR A 128 -3.08 10.09 24.13
CA TYR A 128 -3.66 10.75 25.31
C TYR A 128 -4.86 11.66 24.97
N TYR A 129 -4.91 12.18 23.75
CA TYR A 129 -5.93 13.14 23.31
C TYR A 129 -7.11 12.47 22.60
N HIS A 130 -7.05 11.15 22.36
CA HIS A 130 -8.11 10.40 21.68
C HIS A 130 -9.35 10.32 22.58
N PRO A 131 -10.52 10.81 22.12
CA PRO A 131 -11.71 10.83 22.94
C PRO A 131 -12.15 9.42 23.40
N SER A 132 -12.45 9.29 24.69
CA SER A 132 -12.97 8.05 25.26
C SER A 132 -14.49 7.88 25.09
N TYR A 133 -15.22 8.99 24.89
CA TYR A 133 -16.69 9.00 24.87
C TYR A 133 -17.31 9.54 23.57
N HIS A 134 -16.59 10.39 22.84
CA HIS A 134 -17.07 10.92 21.56
C HIS A 134 -16.70 9.95 20.43
N HIS A 135 -17.57 9.84 19.42
CA HIS A 135 -17.27 9.04 18.25
C HIS A 135 -16.08 9.63 17.50
N THR A 136 -15.11 8.77 17.19
CA THR A 136 -13.94 9.05 16.36
C THR A 136 -13.57 7.78 15.59
N PRO A 137 -13.00 7.88 14.37
CA PRO A 137 -12.46 6.72 13.69
C PRO A 137 -11.24 6.20 14.46
N PRO A 138 -10.80 4.97 14.16
CA PRO A 138 -9.62 4.40 14.80
C PRO A 138 -8.33 5.18 14.49
N TYR A 139 -8.22 5.80 13.31
CA TYR A 139 -7.11 6.66 12.87
C TYR A 139 -7.57 7.57 11.73
N GLY A 140 -6.74 8.51 11.28
CA GLY A 140 -7.01 9.39 10.14
C GLY A 140 -7.87 10.62 10.48
N TRP A 141 -8.35 11.31 9.45
CA TRP A 141 -9.13 12.53 9.58
C TRP A 141 -10.61 12.30 9.32
N MET A 142 -11.48 12.94 10.10
CA MET A 142 -12.93 12.91 9.92
C MET A 142 -13.52 14.32 10.01
N ASN A 143 -14.68 14.53 9.39
CA ASN A 143 -15.49 15.72 9.62
C ASN A 143 -17.00 15.38 9.67
N ASP A 144 -17.75 15.74 8.64
CA ASP A 144 -19.19 15.90 8.66
C ASP A 144 -19.86 14.55 8.90
N PRO A 145 -20.75 14.44 9.90
CA PRO A 145 -21.64 13.31 10.01
C PRO A 145 -22.62 13.35 8.84
N ASN A 146 -22.70 12.23 8.13
CA ASN A 146 -23.59 12.03 6.99
C ASN A 146 -24.64 10.97 7.34
N GLY A 147 -25.87 11.18 6.90
CA GLY A 147 -26.90 10.12 6.83
C GLY A 147 -27.12 9.34 8.13
N MET A 148 -27.30 10.00 9.27
CA MET A 148 -27.63 9.31 10.52
C MET A 148 -29.07 8.78 10.50
N PHE A 149 -29.27 7.49 10.70
CA PHE A 149 -30.61 6.90 10.78
C PHE A 149 -30.67 5.72 11.76
N TYR A 150 -31.89 5.37 12.18
CA TYR A 150 -32.17 4.23 13.05
C TYR A 150 -32.93 3.15 12.28
N LYS A 151 -32.49 1.90 12.41
CA LYS A 151 -33.12 0.74 11.80
C LYS A 151 -32.89 -0.51 12.65
N ASP A 152 -33.95 -1.28 12.89
CA ASP A 152 -33.89 -2.61 13.53
C ASP A 152 -33.07 -2.66 14.83
N GLY A 153 -33.29 -1.68 15.74
CA GLY A 153 -32.56 -1.64 17.02
C GLY A 153 -31.19 -0.96 16.96
N THR A 154 -30.73 -0.57 15.78
CA THR A 154 -29.37 -0.10 15.53
C THR A 154 -29.40 1.29 14.92
N TYR A 155 -28.53 2.16 15.42
CA TYR A 155 -28.28 3.44 14.76
C TYR A 155 -27.09 3.31 13.82
N HIS A 156 -27.19 3.95 12.68
CA HIS A 156 -26.15 4.01 11.67
C HIS A 156 -25.70 5.47 11.55
N LEU A 157 -24.38 5.69 11.58
CA LEU A 157 -23.75 6.99 11.37
C LEU A 157 -22.75 6.83 10.22
N TYR A 158 -22.90 7.66 9.19
CA TYR A 158 -21.85 7.85 8.20
C TYR A 158 -21.08 9.13 8.53
N TYR A 159 -19.87 9.23 8.01
CA TYR A 159 -19.07 10.46 8.09
C TYR A 159 -18.11 10.53 6.89
N GLN A 160 -17.66 11.74 6.52
CA GLN A 160 -16.54 11.84 5.58
C GLN A 160 -15.24 11.54 6.32
N TYR A 161 -14.37 10.78 5.65
CA TYR A 161 -13.21 10.18 6.27
C TYR A 161 -12.03 10.14 5.30
N ASN A 162 -10.86 10.55 5.77
CA ASN A 162 -9.60 10.39 5.07
C ASN A 162 -8.67 9.45 5.89
N PRO A 163 -8.45 8.21 5.44
CA PRO A 163 -7.56 7.27 6.13
C PRO A 163 -6.06 7.53 5.88
N PHE A 164 -5.70 8.42 4.94
CA PHE A 164 -4.32 8.60 4.48
C PHE A 164 -3.65 9.85 5.05
N GLY A 165 -4.28 10.51 6.02
CA GLY A 165 -3.75 11.69 6.68
C GLY A 165 -4.62 12.16 7.85
N SER A 166 -4.09 13.09 8.63
CA SER A 166 -4.76 13.82 9.71
C SER A 166 -5.32 15.17 9.25
N LYS A 167 -5.14 15.51 7.97
CA LYS A 167 -5.66 16.72 7.33
C LYS A 167 -6.79 16.39 6.35
N TRP A 168 -7.61 17.39 6.08
CA TRP A 168 -8.56 17.37 4.96
C TRP A 168 -7.81 17.05 3.65
N GLY A 169 -8.34 16.13 2.85
CA GLY A 169 -7.79 15.76 1.54
C GLY A 169 -8.73 16.20 0.42
N ILE A 170 -8.19 16.47 -0.77
CA ILE A 170 -8.98 16.86 -1.92
C ILE A 170 -9.86 15.68 -2.38
N CYS A 171 -11.09 15.97 -2.81
CA CYS A 171 -12.12 14.97 -3.13
C CYS A 171 -11.85 14.08 -4.36
N ILE A 172 -10.65 14.07 -4.96
CA ILE A 172 -10.40 13.30 -6.20
C ILE A 172 -10.38 11.78 -5.93
N GLY A 173 -9.98 11.37 -4.73
CA GLY A 173 -10.10 9.96 -4.30
C GLY A 173 -9.78 9.67 -2.83
N GLY A 174 -9.17 10.61 -2.09
CA GLY A 174 -8.76 10.39 -0.70
C GLY A 174 -9.92 10.31 0.31
N MET A 175 -11.05 10.96 0.04
CA MET A 175 -12.22 10.93 0.91
C MET A 175 -13.07 9.69 0.67
N ARG A 176 -13.28 8.91 1.73
CA ARG A 176 -14.19 7.76 1.77
C ARG A 176 -15.38 8.08 2.66
N ARG A 177 -16.55 7.54 2.29
CA ARG A 177 -17.69 7.47 3.21
C ARG A 177 -17.54 6.19 4.03
N VAL A 178 -17.59 6.31 5.36
CA VAL A 178 -17.52 5.15 6.26
C VAL A 178 -18.82 5.03 7.01
N VAL A 179 -19.28 3.80 7.25
CA VAL A 179 -20.43 3.52 8.14
C VAL A 179 -19.94 2.97 9.47
N THR A 180 -20.48 3.52 10.55
CA THR A 180 -20.39 2.93 11.89
C THR A 180 -21.79 2.68 12.43
N SER A 181 -22.01 1.50 12.97
CA SER A 181 -23.29 1.10 13.56
C SER A 181 -23.17 1.00 15.09
N PHE A 182 -24.21 1.40 15.82
CA PHE A 182 -24.25 1.34 17.28
C PHE A 182 -25.57 0.78 17.80
N THR A 183 -25.47 -0.20 18.71
CA THR A 183 -26.60 -0.79 19.43
C THR A 183 -26.38 -0.54 20.92
N GLY A 184 -27.21 0.31 21.54
CA GLY A 184 -26.97 0.77 22.92
C GLY A 184 -25.69 1.60 23.05
N ARG A 185 -24.80 1.25 24.00
CA ARG A 185 -23.48 1.91 24.20
C ARG A 185 -22.32 1.23 23.45
N ARG A 186 -22.58 0.16 22.70
CA ARG A 186 -21.53 -0.65 22.07
C ARG A 186 -21.43 -0.29 20.59
N MET A 187 -20.27 0.25 20.20
CA MET A 187 -19.93 0.57 18.82
C MET A 187 -19.42 -0.69 18.13
N SER A 188 -20.00 -1.06 16.98
CA SER A 188 -19.37 -2.06 16.10
C SER A 188 -18.17 -1.41 15.41
N GLN A 189 -17.13 -2.18 15.10
CA GLN A 189 -16.00 -1.64 14.33
C GLN A 189 -16.50 -1.02 13.01
N PRO A 190 -15.96 0.14 12.59
CA PRO A 190 -16.33 0.74 11.32
C PRO A 190 -16.05 -0.24 10.19
N LEU A 191 -17.07 -0.49 9.36
CA LEU A 191 -16.90 -1.23 8.12
C LEU A 191 -16.69 -0.21 7.01
N LEU A 192 -15.61 -0.37 6.26
CA LEU A 192 -15.37 0.42 5.06
C LEU A 192 -16.33 -0.06 3.97
N GLU A 193 -17.56 0.47 3.95
CA GLU A 193 -18.51 0.23 2.86
C GLU A 193 -18.19 1.18 1.71
N ILE A 194 -17.63 0.64 0.63
CA ILE A 194 -17.44 1.33 -0.65
C ILE A 194 -18.74 1.11 -1.43
N HIS A 195 -19.54 2.16 -1.62
CA HIS A 195 -20.69 2.17 -2.53
C HIS A 195 -20.33 2.90 -3.82
#